data_AF-A0A3D6EFA0-F1
#
_entry.id   AF-A0A3D6EFA0-F1
#
_cell.length_a   1.000
_cell.length_b   1.000
_cell.length_c   1.000
_cell.angle_alpha   90.00
_cell.angle_beta   90.00
_cell.angle_gamma   90.00
#
_symmetry.space_group_name_H-M   'P 1'
#
loop_
_entity.id
_entity.type
_entity.pdbx_description
1 polymer ?
#
loop_
_entity_poly.entity_id
_entity_poly.type
_entity_poly.pdbx_seq_one_letter_code
_entity_poly.pdbx_strand_id
1 'polypeptide(L)'
;PLTKDEVKNEKRFELYLEGSRFFDLVRWGDAATVLANNGKSVPTAYDKINEGSATHELEIRWASYNKNYGFKAGKNENVPYPFSETSVNPNIKQNVGW
;
A
#
# COMPACT_ATOMS: atom_id res chain seq x y z
N PRO A 1 8.18 31.15 4.60
CA PRO A 1 7.74 30.48 3.35
C PRO A 1 7.33 29.02 3.63
N LEU A 2 6.26 28.56 3.00
CA LEU A 2 5.79 27.18 3.12
C LEU A 2 6.76 26.22 2.42
N THR A 3 7.17 25.16 3.10
CA THR A 3 8.08 24.13 2.59
C THR A 3 7.31 23.01 1.89
N LYS A 4 8.01 22.25 1.04
CA LYS A 4 7.42 21.08 0.37
C LYS A 4 6.96 20.02 1.36
N ASP A 5 7.67 19.84 2.46
CA ASP A 5 7.33 18.84 3.48
C ASP A 5 6.09 19.25 4.29
N GLU A 6 5.92 20.53 4.58
CA GLU A 6 4.66 21.05 5.16
C GLU A 6 3.47 20.78 4.23
N VAL A 7 3.61 21.04 2.92
CA VAL A 7 2.55 20.72 1.94
C VAL A 7 2.23 19.22 1.89
N LYS A 8 3.26 18.36 1.90
CA LYS A 8 3.09 16.89 1.88
C LYS A 8 2.39 16.38 3.12
N ASN A 9 2.68 16.98 4.28
CA ASN A 9 2.08 16.61 5.56
C ASN A 9 0.63 17.10 5.64
N GLU A 10 0.37 18.36 5.34
CA GLU A 10 -0.98 18.94 5.38
C GLU A 10 -1.94 18.15 4.49
N LYS A 11 -1.54 17.89 3.23
CA LYS A 11 -2.36 17.12 2.30
C LYS A 11 -2.66 15.70 2.80
N ARG A 12 -1.73 15.07 3.53
CA ARG A 12 -1.93 13.73 4.09
C ARG A 12 -3.00 13.74 5.18
N PHE A 13 -3.06 14.80 5.99
CA PHE A 13 -4.04 14.94 7.06
C PHE A 13 -5.41 15.33 6.49
N GLU A 14 -5.44 16.36 5.64
CA GLU A 14 -6.68 16.90 5.07
C GLU A 14 -7.43 15.87 4.21
N LEU A 15 -6.71 15.11 3.38
CA LEU A 15 -7.30 14.16 2.42
C LEU A 15 -7.12 12.69 2.86
N TYR A 16 -7.11 12.44 4.17
CA TYR A 16 -6.94 11.09 4.71
C TYR A 16 -8.10 10.19 4.26
N LEU A 17 -7.76 9.00 3.73
CA LEU A 17 -8.70 8.02 3.16
C LEU A 17 -9.49 8.48 1.92
N GLU A 18 -9.04 9.52 1.22
CA GLU A 18 -9.68 9.99 -0.02
C GLU A 18 -8.99 9.49 -1.31
N GLY A 19 -8.19 8.42 -1.22
CA GLY A 19 -7.57 7.78 -2.40
C GLY A 19 -6.43 8.57 -3.08
N SER A 20 -6.10 9.77 -2.60
CA SER A 20 -5.07 10.63 -3.19
C SER A 20 -3.63 10.20 -2.86
N ARG A 21 -3.43 9.61 -1.68
CA ARG A 21 -2.09 9.39 -1.09
C ARG A 21 -1.16 8.57 -1.97
N PHE A 22 -1.66 7.55 -2.67
CA PHE A 22 -0.83 6.70 -3.51
C PHE A 22 -0.23 7.51 -4.67
N PHE A 23 -1.07 8.23 -5.42
CA PHE A 23 -0.63 9.05 -6.56
C PHE A 23 0.32 10.16 -6.14
N ASP A 24 0.09 10.74 -4.95
CA ASP A 24 0.97 11.73 -4.36
C ASP A 24 2.37 11.19 -4.08
N LEU A 25 2.47 10.02 -3.46
CA LEU A 25 3.75 9.37 -3.19
C LEU A 25 4.49 9.01 -4.49
N VAL A 26 3.78 8.54 -5.51
CA VAL A 26 4.38 8.19 -6.81
C VAL A 26 4.91 9.45 -7.51
N ARG A 27 4.08 10.50 -7.67
CA ARG A 27 4.50 11.72 -8.38
C ARG A 27 5.58 12.52 -7.64
N TRP A 28 5.73 12.34 -6.33
CA TRP A 28 6.80 12.93 -5.54
C TRP A 28 8.09 12.11 -5.52
N GLY A 29 8.06 10.86 -5.99
CA GLY A 29 9.20 9.93 -5.94
C GLY A 29 9.41 9.28 -4.57
N ASP A 30 8.46 9.41 -3.65
CA ASP A 30 8.58 8.92 -2.27
C ASP A 30 8.00 7.52 -2.08
N ALA A 31 7.26 6.99 -3.06
CA ALA A 31 6.51 5.73 -2.93
C ALA A 31 7.39 4.54 -2.54
N ALA A 32 8.55 4.37 -3.19
CA ALA A 32 9.47 3.26 -2.89
C ALA A 32 9.93 3.27 -1.43
N THR A 33 10.18 4.45 -0.86
CA THR A 33 10.61 4.60 0.54
C THR A 33 9.44 4.42 1.51
N VAL A 34 8.34 5.16 1.30
CA VAL A 34 7.21 5.20 2.24
C VAL A 34 6.43 3.87 2.26
N LEU A 35 6.34 3.18 1.12
CA LEU A 35 5.56 1.95 0.98
C LEU A 35 6.42 0.68 0.97
N ALA A 36 7.73 0.77 1.25
CA ALA A 36 8.68 -0.35 1.21
C ALA A 36 8.26 -1.58 2.05
N ASN A 37 7.61 -1.32 3.20
CA ASN A 37 7.20 -2.35 4.15
C ASN A 37 5.68 -2.52 4.22
N ASN A 38 4.93 -1.92 3.29
CA ASN A 38 3.47 -2.01 3.34
C ASN A 38 3.03 -3.48 3.18
N GLY A 39 2.21 -3.96 4.11
CA GLY A 39 1.80 -5.37 4.17
C GLY A 39 2.83 -6.34 4.77
N LYS A 40 3.99 -5.87 5.26
CA LYS A 40 4.99 -6.72 5.94
C LYS A 40 4.45 -7.30 7.25
N SER A 41 3.80 -6.47 8.05
CA SER A 41 3.22 -6.85 9.34
C SER A 41 1.81 -6.30 9.43
N VAL A 42 0.83 -7.18 9.65
CA VAL A 42 -0.59 -6.84 9.67
C VAL A 42 -1.10 -6.99 11.10
N PRO A 43 -1.66 -5.93 11.71
CA PRO A 43 -2.29 -6.03 13.01
C PRO A 43 -3.58 -6.82 12.85
N THR A 44 -3.72 -7.88 13.63
CA THR A 44 -4.90 -8.72 13.68
C THR A 44 -5.48 -8.62 15.08
N ALA A 45 -6.76 -8.26 15.19
CA ALA A 45 -7.48 -8.37 16.45
C ALA A 45 -7.63 -9.84 16.80
N TYR A 46 -7.07 -10.25 17.94
CA TYR A 46 -7.13 -11.62 18.43
C TYR A 46 -7.83 -11.62 19.79
N ASP A 47 -8.75 -12.56 19.98
CA ASP A 47 -9.43 -12.76 21.25
C ASP A 47 -8.81 -13.93 22.01
N LYS A 48 -8.34 -13.69 23.22
CA LYS A 48 -7.76 -14.70 24.11
C LYS A 48 -8.74 -15.80 24.52
N ILE A 49 -10.04 -15.64 24.29
CA ILE A 49 -11.00 -16.73 24.46
C ILE A 49 -10.61 -17.96 23.60
N ASN A 50 -9.94 -17.74 22.46
CA ASN A 50 -9.42 -18.80 21.60
C ASN A 50 -8.20 -19.54 22.20
N GLU A 51 -7.67 -19.09 23.34
CA GLU A 51 -6.57 -19.72 24.10
C GLU A 51 -7.03 -20.19 25.49
N GLY A 52 -8.34 -20.24 25.73
CA GLY A 52 -8.91 -20.73 26.98
C GLY A 52 -9.08 -19.66 28.06
N SER A 53 -9.02 -18.37 27.72
CA SER A 53 -9.45 -17.31 28.64
C SER A 53 -10.92 -17.49 29.04
N ALA A 54 -11.24 -17.23 30.32
CA ALA A 54 -12.61 -17.26 30.83
C ALA A 54 -13.45 -16.05 30.40
N THR A 55 -12.81 -15.01 29.85
CA THR A 55 -13.46 -13.76 29.44
C THR A 55 -12.91 -13.28 28.09
N HIS A 56 -13.75 -12.57 27.32
CA HIS A 56 -13.32 -11.88 26.10
C HIS A 56 -12.26 -10.83 26.43
N GLU A 57 -11.07 -10.99 25.85
CA GLU A 57 -9.98 -10.03 25.97
C GLU A 57 -9.33 -9.90 24.60
N LEU A 58 -9.48 -8.72 23.99
CA LEU A 58 -8.92 -8.42 22.69
C LEU A 58 -7.48 -7.93 22.85
N GLU A 59 -6.59 -8.52 22.06
CA GLU A 59 -5.22 -8.04 21.88
C GLU A 59 -4.88 -7.87 20.41
N ILE A 60 -3.93 -6.97 20.12
CA ILE A 60 -3.42 -6.79 18.77
C ILE A 60 -2.20 -7.70 18.60
N ARG A 61 -2.36 -8.73 17.76
CA ARG A 61 -1.25 -9.57 17.31
C ARG A 61 -0.73 -9.07 15.98
N TRP A 62 0.58 -9.01 15.85
CA TRP A 62 1.24 -8.64 14.60
C TRP A 62 1.72 -9.90 13.90
N ALA A 63 1.25 -10.12 12.68
CA ALA A 63 1.62 -11.30 11.89
C ALA A 63 2.13 -10.90 10.51
N SER A 64 3.11 -11.66 10.01
CA SER A 64 3.68 -11.50 8.68
C SER A 64 3.11 -12.57 7.74
N TYR A 65 1.92 -12.31 7.18
CA TYR A 65 1.25 -13.25 6.27
C TYR A 65 1.82 -13.22 4.85
N ASN A 66 2.32 -12.06 4.41
CA ASN A 66 2.72 -11.85 3.02
C ASN A 66 4.19 -12.23 2.80
N LYS A 67 4.45 -13.17 1.89
CA LYS A 67 5.83 -13.44 1.41
C LYS A 67 6.35 -12.31 0.54
N ASN A 68 5.47 -11.76 -0.30
CA ASN A 68 5.74 -10.62 -1.17
C ASN A 68 4.94 -9.43 -0.66
N TYR A 69 5.64 -8.41 -0.18
CA TYR A 69 5.05 -7.19 0.36
C TYR A 69 5.81 -5.97 -0.13
N GLY A 70 5.24 -4.81 0.11
CA GLY A 70 5.86 -3.52 -0.15
C GLY A 70 5.91 -3.14 -1.62
N PHE A 71 6.10 -1.84 -1.84
CA PHE A 71 6.26 -1.25 -3.17
C PHE A 71 7.58 -1.69 -3.82
N LYS A 72 7.52 -2.01 -5.11
CA LYS A 72 8.65 -2.38 -5.96
C LYS A 72 8.88 -1.27 -6.98
N ALA A 73 10.00 -0.58 -6.83
CA ALA A 73 10.42 0.48 -7.75
C ALA A 73 10.59 -0.07 -9.17
N GLY A 74 10.15 0.70 -10.16
CA GLY A 74 10.16 0.31 -11.57
C GLY A 74 9.06 -0.68 -11.97
N LYS A 75 8.09 -0.95 -11.10
CA LYS A 75 6.93 -1.81 -11.37
C LYS A 75 5.64 -1.21 -10.83
N ASN A 76 5.60 -0.84 -9.54
CA ASN A 76 4.37 -0.44 -8.86
C ASN A 76 3.99 1.03 -9.07
N GLU A 77 4.77 1.79 -9.82
CA GLU A 77 4.42 3.14 -10.26
C GLU A 77 3.20 3.11 -11.20
N ASN A 78 3.03 2.02 -11.95
CA ASN A 78 1.93 1.83 -12.89
C ASN A 78 1.22 0.50 -12.63
N VAL A 79 -0.07 0.45 -12.98
CA VAL A 79 -0.88 -0.77 -12.97
C VAL A 79 -0.75 -1.52 -14.30
N PRO A 80 -0.95 -2.84 -14.36
CA PRO A 80 -0.95 -3.56 -15.63
C PRO A 80 -2.12 -3.08 -16.50
N TYR A 81 -1.90 -2.97 -17.81
CA TYR A 81 -3.00 -2.90 -18.75
C TYR A 81 -3.85 -4.18 -18.66
N PRO A 82 -5.18 -4.08 -18.76
CA PRO A 82 -6.05 -5.25 -18.70
C PRO A 82 -5.72 -6.24 -19.82
N PHE A 83 -5.80 -7.54 -19.50
CA PHE A 83 -5.53 -8.60 -20.47
C PHE A 83 -6.47 -8.55 -21.68
N SER A 84 -7.71 -8.10 -21.50
CA SER A 84 -8.67 -7.89 -22.60
C SER A 84 -8.14 -6.93 -23.66
N GLU A 85 -7.36 -5.91 -23.26
CA GLU A 85 -6.80 -4.94 -24.19
C GLU A 85 -5.55 -5.48 -24.88
N THR A 86 -4.65 -6.10 -24.11
CA THR A 86 -3.36 -6.60 -24.63
C THR A 86 -3.51 -7.85 -25.50
N SER A 87 -4.56 -8.66 -25.29
CA SER A 87 -4.84 -9.84 -26.11
C SER A 87 -5.44 -9.51 -27.47
N VAL A 88 -6.11 -8.37 -27.60
CA VAL A 88 -6.78 -7.95 -28.85
C VAL A 88 -5.90 -7.02 -29.67
N ASN A 89 -5.20 -6.08 -29.03
CA ASN A 89 -4.39 -5.09 -29.72
C ASN A 89 -2.89 -5.36 -29.52
N PRO A 90 -2.20 -5.96 -30.51
CA PRO A 90 -0.77 -6.29 -30.39
C PRO A 90 0.14 -5.04 -30.32
N ASN A 91 -0.38 -3.85 -30.62
CA ASN A 91 0.37 -2.60 -30.49
C ASN A 91 0.40 -2.07 -29.04
N ILE A 92 -0.46 -2.59 -28.15
CA ILE A 92 -0.40 -2.24 -26.73
C ILE A 92 0.74 -3.01 -26.09
N LYS A 93 1.79 -2.28 -25.73
CA LYS A 93 2.91 -2.82 -24.95
C LYS A 93 2.62 -2.65 -23.48
N GLN A 94 2.82 -3.71 -22.71
CA GLN A 94 2.60 -3.69 -21.26
C GLN A 94 3.54 -2.70 -20.56
N ASN A 95 3.07 -2.14 -19.44
CA ASN A 95 3.87 -1.32 -18.54
C ASN A 95 5.07 -2.13 -18.01
N VAL A 96 6.20 -1.45 -17.80
CA VAL A 96 7.43 -2.09 -17.32
C VAL A 96 7.15 -2.87 -16.01
N GLY A 97 7.59 -4.12 -15.97
CA GLY A 97 7.45 -5.00 -14.81
C GLY A 97 6.14 -5.80 -14.73
N TRP A 98 5.23 -5.66 -15.70
CA TRP A 98 3.95 -6.36 -15.78
C TRP A 98 3.82 -7.29 -16.99
#